data_AF-A0A2Y9QKE6-F1
#
_entry.id   AF-A0A2Y9QKE6-F1
#
_cell.length_a   1.000
_cell.length_b   1.000
_cell.length_c   1.000
_cell.angle_alpha   90.00
_cell.angle_beta   90.00
_cell.angle_gamma   90.00
#
_symmetry.space_group_name_H-M   'P 1'
#
loop_
_entity.id
_entity.type
_entity.pdbx_description
1 polymer ?
#
loop_
_entity_poly.entity_id
_entity_poly.type
_entity_poly.pdbx_seq_one_letter_code
_entity_poly.pdbx_strand_id
1 'polypeptide(L)'
;MVGISQWIAGMLWKLLMRSQPCRPCSFRKMLSAPKYTPFLASFTYTTDNQSNRENKKTVEKLYKLSVDIRKIRRLKGWVLLEDETYVEEIANILQQLGANETAVASILEHCPEAIICSPPAVNTQRELWQSVCKNEKELVKLIEQFPESFFTVQDQENRKLNVQFFQELGFKNVVISRFLTTAPNIFHTPIEKNKQMINVLQESYLNLGGSEVNMKVWLLKLLSQNPFILLNSSASIKETLEFLQEQGFTNFEILQLLSKLKGFLFQLCPRSIQNSMSFSKNAFKCTDHDLKQLVLKCPALLYYSVPVLEERIQGLLKEGISIAQIRETPKVLELTPQIVQYRVRKLNSLGYRIKDGYLAYLNGTKKEFEANFGKIQAKKGRPLFNPVAPLNIEE
;
A
#
# COMPACT_ATOMS: atom_id res chain seq x y z
N MET A 1 -2.36 2.64 26.82
CA MET A 1 -3.36 2.14 25.85
C MET A 1 -2.75 2.18 24.45
N VAL A 2 -2.18 1.06 24.04
CA VAL A 2 -1.48 0.85 22.77
C VAL A 2 -2.39 0.04 21.85
N GLY A 3 -2.40 0.35 20.55
CA GLY A 3 -2.82 -0.63 19.53
C GLY A 3 -4.23 -0.50 18.98
N ILE A 4 -4.50 0.57 18.20
CA ILE A 4 -5.58 0.56 17.19
C ILE A 4 -5.09 1.17 15.85
N SER A 5 -4.06 2.03 15.86
CA SER A 5 -3.57 2.73 14.66
C SER A 5 -2.81 1.85 13.65
N GLN A 6 -2.15 0.77 14.09
CA GLN A 6 -1.44 -0.15 13.18
C GLN A 6 -2.39 -1.12 12.45
N TRP A 7 -3.53 -1.45 13.06
CA TRP A 7 -4.52 -2.35 12.46
C TRP A 7 -5.32 -1.70 11.33
N ILE A 8 -5.65 -0.41 11.45
CA ILE A 8 -6.42 0.33 10.43
C ILE A 8 -5.59 0.53 9.15
N ALA A 9 -4.27 0.69 9.26
CA ALA A 9 -3.39 0.78 8.09
C ALA A 9 -3.32 -0.54 7.28
N GLY A 10 -3.37 -1.69 7.96
CA GLY A 10 -3.43 -3.01 7.30
C GLY A 10 -4.80 -3.32 6.69
N MET A 11 -5.89 -2.88 7.30
CA MET A 11 -7.26 -3.08 6.78
C MET A 11 -7.57 -2.22 5.56
N LEU A 12 -7.08 -0.97 5.51
CA LEU A 12 -7.24 -0.11 4.33
C LEU A 12 -6.48 -0.68 3.11
N TRP A 13 -5.35 -1.35 3.33
CA TRP A 13 -4.57 -1.93 2.23
C TRP A 13 -5.21 -3.22 1.68
N LYS A 14 -5.77 -4.07 2.53
CA LYS A 14 -6.54 -5.26 2.07
C LYS A 14 -7.78 -4.88 1.26
N LEU A 15 -8.40 -3.72 1.53
CA LEU A 15 -9.54 -3.21 0.76
C LEU A 15 -9.13 -2.61 -0.60
N LEU A 16 -7.93 -2.05 -0.72
CA LEU A 16 -7.38 -1.55 -1.99
C LEU A 16 -6.94 -2.66 -2.96
N MET A 17 -6.81 -3.91 -2.48
CA MET A 17 -6.38 -5.08 -3.26
C MET A 17 -7.54 -5.94 -3.78
N ARG A 18 -8.81 -5.49 -3.69
CA ARG A 18 -9.87 -6.04 -4.55
C ARG A 18 -9.72 -5.46 -5.96
N SER A 19 -8.77 -6.00 -6.71
CA SER A 19 -8.75 -5.86 -8.16
C SER A 19 -10.04 -6.45 -8.74
N GLN A 20 -10.89 -5.60 -9.31
CA GLN A 20 -11.82 -6.08 -10.32
C GLN A 20 -10.98 -6.54 -11.54
N PRO A 21 -11.31 -7.68 -12.17
CA PRO A 21 -10.58 -8.15 -13.33
C PRO A 21 -10.89 -7.24 -14.53
N CYS A 22 -10.00 -6.30 -14.83
CA CYS A 22 -10.00 -5.62 -16.12
C CYS A 22 -9.60 -6.65 -17.20
N ARG A 23 -10.57 -7.06 -18.02
CA ARG A 23 -10.35 -7.88 -19.22
C ARG A 23 -9.51 -7.09 -20.24
N PRO A 24 -8.35 -7.58 -20.69
CA PRO A 24 -7.72 -7.10 -21.91
C PRO A 24 -8.24 -7.91 -23.10
N CYS A 25 -8.74 -7.22 -24.13
CA CYS A 25 -9.11 -7.82 -25.40
C CYS A 25 -7.89 -8.43 -26.12
N SER A 26 -8.17 -9.54 -26.81
CA SER A 26 -7.25 -10.48 -27.42
C SER A 26 -6.49 -9.93 -28.62
N PHE A 27 -5.22 -10.32 -28.79
CA PHE A 27 -4.62 -10.59 -30.09
C PHE A 27 -3.69 -11.82 -30.01
N ARG A 28 -4.04 -12.85 -30.77
CA ARG A 28 -3.33 -14.13 -30.93
C ARG A 28 -2.20 -13.95 -31.95
N LYS A 29 -0.97 -14.33 -31.60
CA LYS A 29 -0.01 -14.93 -32.55
C LYS A 29 0.74 -16.06 -31.83
N MET A 30 0.57 -17.26 -32.35
CA MET A 30 1.27 -18.49 -31.95
C MET A 30 2.75 -18.39 -32.31
N LEU A 31 3.64 -18.90 -31.45
CA LEU A 31 4.73 -19.82 -31.81
C LEU A 31 5.45 -20.38 -30.56
N SER A 32 5.47 -21.73 -30.51
CA SER A 32 6.31 -22.69 -29.74
C SER A 32 6.51 -22.57 -28.23
N ALA A 33 5.99 -23.57 -27.52
CA ALA A 33 6.10 -23.80 -26.07
C ALA A 33 7.39 -24.55 -25.66
N PRO A 34 7.95 -24.30 -24.47
CA PRO A 34 8.72 -25.28 -23.72
C PRO A 34 7.77 -26.24 -22.97
N LYS A 35 8.15 -27.51 -22.91
CA LYS A 35 7.39 -28.60 -22.30
C LYS A 35 7.27 -28.42 -20.78
N TYR A 36 6.11 -27.99 -20.29
CA TYR A 36 5.61 -28.35 -18.96
C TYR A 36 4.07 -28.37 -19.03
N THR A 37 3.50 -29.51 -18.66
CA THR A 37 2.06 -29.82 -18.65
C THR A 37 1.31 -28.97 -17.63
N PRO A 38 0.27 -28.21 -18.03
CA PRO A 38 -0.64 -27.58 -17.09
C PRO A 38 -1.81 -28.55 -16.81
N PHE A 39 -1.80 -29.23 -15.66
CA PHE A 39 -3.00 -29.88 -15.15
C PHE A 39 -3.88 -28.84 -14.46
N LEU A 40 -4.75 -28.20 -15.24
CA LEU A 40 -5.99 -27.60 -14.73
C LEU A 40 -6.94 -28.75 -14.39
N ALA A 41 -6.84 -29.28 -13.17
CA ALA A 41 -7.85 -30.17 -12.61
C ALA A 41 -8.84 -29.35 -11.79
N SER A 42 -10.09 -29.47 -12.19
CA SER A 42 -11.29 -28.95 -11.55
C SER A 42 -11.33 -29.22 -10.05
N PHE A 43 -11.73 -28.19 -9.28
CA PHE A 43 -12.11 -28.29 -7.89
C PHE A 43 -13.20 -29.35 -7.72
N THR A 44 -12.80 -30.53 -7.24
CA THR A 44 -13.70 -31.52 -6.66
C THR A 44 -13.36 -31.62 -5.19
N TYR A 45 -14.36 -31.46 -4.33
CA TYR A 45 -14.24 -31.72 -2.91
C TYR A 45 -13.92 -33.20 -2.73
N THR A 46 -12.64 -33.55 -2.57
CA THR A 46 -12.20 -34.94 -2.39
C THR A 46 -12.27 -35.31 -0.91
N THR A 47 -13.32 -36.05 -0.56
CA THR A 47 -13.38 -36.82 0.68
C THR A 47 -12.55 -38.11 0.54
N ASP A 48 -11.74 -38.36 1.58
CA ASP A 48 -11.16 -39.62 2.09
C ASP A 48 -10.23 -40.48 1.23
N ASN A 49 -10.42 -40.59 -0.10
CA ASN A 49 -9.63 -41.53 -0.92
C ASN A 49 -8.19 -41.09 -1.23
N GLN A 50 -7.83 -39.82 -0.98
CA GLN A 50 -6.45 -39.32 -1.23
C GLN A 50 -5.47 -39.68 -0.11
N SER A 51 -5.98 -40.00 1.10
CA SER A 51 -5.16 -40.30 2.29
C SER A 51 -4.22 -41.49 2.09
N ASN A 52 -4.61 -42.47 1.28
CA ASN A 52 -3.79 -43.65 0.98
C ASN A 52 -2.57 -43.38 0.10
N ARG A 53 -2.47 -42.19 -0.53
CA ARG A 53 -1.32 -41.78 -1.35
C ARG A 53 -0.45 -40.72 -0.68
N GLU A 54 -0.81 -40.26 0.51
CA GLU A 54 0.02 -39.29 1.24
C GLU A 54 1.34 -39.93 1.68
N ASN A 55 2.41 -39.15 1.64
CA ASN A 55 3.71 -39.50 2.18
C ASN A 55 3.59 -39.63 3.70
N LYS A 56 3.42 -40.87 4.17
CA LYS A 56 3.21 -41.19 5.60
C LYS A 56 4.31 -40.63 6.50
N LYS A 57 5.56 -40.66 6.03
CA LYS A 57 6.70 -40.11 6.78
C LYS A 57 6.56 -38.60 6.97
N THR A 58 6.19 -37.87 5.92
CA THR A 58 5.93 -36.42 5.99
C THR A 58 4.84 -36.10 7.00
N VAL A 59 3.71 -36.83 6.93
CA VAL A 59 2.57 -36.64 7.84
C VAL A 59 2.96 -36.90 9.29
N GLU A 60 3.70 -37.99 9.57
CA GLU A 60 4.20 -38.30 10.91
C GLU A 60 5.15 -37.22 11.46
N LYS A 61 6.07 -36.72 10.63
CA LYS A 61 7.01 -35.65 11.03
C LYS A 61 6.25 -34.35 11.35
N LEU A 62 5.26 -33.98 10.55
CA LEU A 62 4.43 -32.80 10.79
C LEU A 62 3.60 -32.94 12.07
N TYR A 63 3.06 -34.12 12.38
CA TYR A 63 2.37 -34.37 13.66
C TYR A 63 3.29 -34.20 14.87
N LYS A 64 4.55 -34.67 14.78
CA LYS A 64 5.54 -34.47 15.86
C LYS A 64 5.82 -32.99 16.13
N LEU A 65 5.69 -32.14 15.13
CA LEU A 65 5.81 -30.69 15.23
C LEU A 65 4.50 -29.98 15.64
N SER A 66 3.47 -30.73 16.04
CA SER A 66 2.15 -30.19 16.41
C SER A 66 1.45 -29.39 15.30
N VAL A 67 1.74 -29.69 14.03
CA VAL A 67 1.10 -29.06 12.87
C VAL A 67 -0.30 -29.63 12.65
N ASP A 68 -1.31 -28.77 12.45
CA ASP A 68 -2.65 -29.23 12.06
C ASP A 68 -2.68 -29.72 10.60
N ILE A 69 -2.50 -31.03 10.41
CA ILE A 69 -2.57 -31.70 9.10
C ILE A 69 -3.94 -31.50 8.42
N ARG A 70 -5.04 -31.38 9.18
CA ARG A 70 -6.37 -31.17 8.60
C ARG A 70 -6.42 -29.83 7.88
N LYS A 71 -5.74 -28.81 8.42
CA LYS A 71 -5.59 -27.50 7.77
C LYS A 71 -4.75 -27.58 6.51
N ILE A 72 -3.63 -28.31 6.52
CA ILE A 72 -2.80 -28.53 5.32
C ILE A 72 -3.60 -29.22 4.21
N ARG A 73 -4.32 -30.30 4.52
CA ARG A 73 -5.16 -31.03 3.55
C ARG A 73 -6.20 -30.13 2.88
N ARG A 74 -6.80 -29.20 3.64
CA ARG A 74 -7.78 -28.24 3.13
C ARG A 74 -7.17 -27.15 2.25
N LEU A 75 -5.99 -26.66 2.61
CA LEU A 75 -5.35 -25.55 1.90
C LEU A 75 -4.56 -26.04 0.68
N LYS A 76 -3.64 -26.98 0.90
CA LYS A 76 -2.64 -27.44 -0.08
C LYS A 76 -2.29 -28.92 0.13
N GLY A 77 -3.31 -29.78 0.13
CA GLY A 77 -3.14 -31.22 0.37
C GLY A 77 -2.21 -31.92 -0.62
N TRP A 78 -2.00 -31.36 -1.82
CA TRP A 78 -1.04 -31.88 -2.79
C TRP A 78 0.40 -31.92 -2.24
N VAL A 79 0.78 -31.03 -1.33
CA VAL A 79 2.13 -31.02 -0.71
C VAL A 79 2.41 -32.31 0.06
N LEU A 80 1.37 -32.95 0.60
CA LEU A 80 1.50 -34.22 1.31
C LEU A 80 1.69 -35.42 0.36
N LEU A 81 1.53 -35.23 -0.95
CA LEU A 81 1.76 -36.25 -1.96
C LEU A 81 3.20 -36.24 -2.48
N GLU A 82 3.99 -35.24 -2.11
CA GLU A 82 5.38 -35.11 -2.56
C GLU A 82 6.29 -36.15 -1.89
N ASP A 83 7.14 -36.79 -2.69
CA ASP A 83 8.06 -37.83 -2.22
C ASP A 83 9.23 -37.23 -1.43
N GLU A 84 9.80 -36.12 -1.93
CA GLU A 84 10.91 -35.40 -1.30
C GLU A 84 10.40 -34.25 -0.44
N THR A 85 10.59 -34.36 0.89
CA THR A 85 10.24 -33.30 1.84
C THR A 85 11.31 -33.14 2.91
N TYR A 86 11.41 -31.93 3.45
CA TYR A 86 12.47 -31.47 4.35
C TYR A 86 11.89 -30.97 5.68
N VAL A 87 10.89 -31.65 6.23
CA VAL A 87 10.10 -31.16 7.38
C VAL A 87 10.97 -30.83 8.60
N GLU A 88 11.89 -31.72 8.97
CA GLU A 88 12.74 -31.56 10.16
C GLU A 88 13.83 -30.52 9.92
N GLU A 89 14.41 -30.49 8.72
CA GLU A 89 15.43 -29.54 8.32
C GLU A 89 14.88 -28.11 8.32
N ILE A 90 13.69 -27.91 7.76
CA ILE A 90 13.02 -26.59 7.76
C ILE A 90 12.66 -26.18 9.19
N ALA A 91 12.13 -27.10 10.01
CA ALA A 91 11.85 -26.82 11.42
C ALA A 91 13.12 -26.40 12.17
N ASN A 92 14.22 -27.11 11.96
CA ASN A 92 15.52 -26.80 12.57
C ASN A 92 16.04 -25.42 12.14
N ILE A 93 15.93 -25.05 10.85
CA ILE A 93 16.32 -23.71 10.38
C ILE A 93 15.51 -22.62 11.08
N LEU A 94 14.19 -22.80 11.20
CA LEU A 94 13.31 -21.84 11.89
C LEU A 94 13.64 -21.75 13.39
N GLN A 95 13.91 -22.87 14.04
CA GLN A 95 14.32 -22.91 15.45
C GLN A 95 15.68 -22.24 15.69
N GLN A 96 16.64 -22.44 14.79
CA GLN A 96 17.94 -21.75 14.83
C GLN A 96 17.83 -20.23 14.68
N LEU A 97 16.75 -19.75 14.05
CA LEU A 97 16.43 -18.32 13.98
C LEU A 97 15.74 -17.80 15.25
N GLY A 98 15.34 -18.68 16.16
CA GLY A 98 14.65 -18.36 17.41
C GLY A 98 13.13 -18.53 17.36
N ALA A 99 12.58 -19.23 16.35
CA ALA A 99 11.17 -19.61 16.34
C ALA A 99 10.92 -20.72 17.37
N ASN A 100 9.92 -20.53 18.23
CA ASN A 100 9.47 -21.59 19.14
C ASN A 100 8.61 -22.63 18.41
N GLU A 101 8.34 -23.76 19.05
CA GLU A 101 7.56 -24.86 18.47
C GLU A 101 6.20 -24.42 17.92
N THR A 102 5.49 -23.55 18.66
CA THR A 102 4.19 -23.02 18.23
C THR A 102 4.28 -22.14 16.98
N ALA A 103 5.34 -21.34 16.85
CA ALA A 103 5.58 -20.49 15.69
C ALA A 103 5.97 -21.35 14.47
N VAL A 104 6.80 -22.37 14.66
CA VAL A 104 7.14 -23.34 13.61
C VAL A 104 5.89 -24.04 13.09
N ALA A 105 5.05 -24.56 13.98
CA ALA A 105 3.79 -25.22 13.61
C ALA A 105 2.90 -24.26 12.81
N SER A 106 2.68 -23.05 13.33
CA SER A 106 1.89 -22.01 12.67
C SER A 106 2.43 -21.67 11.27
N ILE A 107 3.74 -21.48 11.11
CA ILE A 107 4.37 -21.18 9.81
C ILE A 107 4.08 -22.29 8.79
N LEU A 108 4.30 -23.56 9.17
CA LEU A 108 4.10 -24.70 8.27
C LEU A 108 2.61 -24.92 7.92
N GLU A 109 1.68 -24.58 8.82
CA GLU A 109 0.26 -24.61 8.52
C GLU A 109 -0.18 -23.54 7.51
N HIS A 110 0.44 -22.34 7.57
CA HIS A 110 0.11 -21.23 6.69
C HIS A 110 0.84 -21.30 5.35
N CYS A 111 2.01 -21.92 5.30
CA CYS A 111 2.78 -22.14 4.09
C CYS A 111 3.28 -23.60 4.02
N PRO A 112 2.41 -24.55 3.65
CA PRO A 112 2.80 -25.96 3.57
C PRO A 112 3.95 -26.22 2.59
N GLU A 113 4.06 -25.45 1.50
CA GLU A 113 5.16 -25.59 0.52
C GLU A 113 6.54 -25.26 1.09
N ALA A 114 6.63 -24.72 2.30
CA ALA A 114 7.92 -24.57 2.98
C ALA A 114 8.68 -25.91 3.04
N ILE A 115 7.98 -27.04 3.23
CA ILE A 115 8.60 -28.35 3.42
C ILE A 115 9.16 -28.96 2.13
N ILE A 116 8.82 -28.43 0.96
CA ILE A 116 9.38 -28.87 -0.33
C ILE A 116 10.57 -28.00 -0.76
N CYS A 117 10.87 -26.94 -0.02
CA CYS A 117 12.02 -26.10 -0.27
C CYS A 117 13.31 -26.80 0.19
N SER A 118 14.35 -26.81 -0.65
CA SER A 118 15.62 -27.42 -0.26
C SER A 118 16.30 -26.62 0.88
N PRO A 119 16.86 -27.28 1.91
CA PRO A 119 17.52 -26.59 3.02
C PRO A 119 18.62 -25.60 2.59
N PRO A 120 19.47 -25.88 1.58
CA PRO A 120 20.45 -24.91 1.07
C PRO A 120 19.81 -23.63 0.51
N ALA A 121 18.69 -23.76 -0.22
CA ALA A 121 17.99 -22.61 -0.78
C ALA A 121 17.34 -21.76 0.32
N VAL A 122 16.77 -22.40 1.35
CA VAL A 122 16.21 -21.71 2.51
C VAL A 122 17.30 -21.02 3.35
N ASN A 123 18.50 -21.59 3.46
CA ASN A 123 19.63 -20.92 4.11
C ASN A 123 20.14 -19.71 3.31
N THR A 124 20.22 -19.80 1.99
CA THR A 124 20.56 -18.64 1.15
C THR A 124 19.52 -17.51 1.31
N GLN A 125 18.25 -17.90 1.40
CA GLN A 125 17.14 -16.98 1.64
C GLN A 125 17.19 -16.35 3.04
N ARG A 126 17.60 -17.12 4.05
CA ARG A 126 17.87 -16.63 5.41
C ARG A 126 18.93 -15.52 5.38
N GLU A 127 20.06 -15.75 4.71
CA GLU A 127 21.14 -14.76 4.59
C GLU A 127 20.65 -13.46 3.94
N LEU A 128 19.86 -13.57 2.86
CA LEU A 128 19.27 -12.43 2.17
C LEU A 128 18.39 -11.60 3.12
N TRP A 129 17.50 -12.24 3.88
CA TRP A 129 16.63 -11.51 4.80
C TRP A 129 17.39 -10.96 6.01
N GLN A 130 18.41 -11.67 6.50
CA GLN A 130 19.30 -11.17 7.56
C GLN A 130 20.06 -9.91 7.11
N SER A 131 20.40 -9.78 5.83
CA SER A 131 21.07 -8.58 5.30
C SER A 131 20.24 -7.29 5.40
N VAL A 132 18.91 -7.41 5.54
CA VAL A 132 17.98 -6.27 5.63
C VAL A 132 17.22 -6.17 6.96
N CYS A 133 17.22 -7.21 7.79
CA CYS A 133 16.61 -7.17 9.12
C CYS A 133 17.60 -6.62 10.16
N LYS A 134 17.11 -5.98 11.24
CA LYS A 134 18.01 -5.45 12.28
C LYS A 134 18.54 -6.52 13.22
N ASN A 135 17.77 -7.58 13.44
CA ASN A 135 18.11 -8.70 14.31
C ASN A 135 17.25 -9.93 13.98
N GLU A 136 17.63 -11.09 14.51
CA GLU A 136 16.93 -12.36 14.27
C GLU A 136 15.50 -12.38 14.81
N LYS A 137 15.22 -11.66 15.91
CA LYS A 137 13.87 -11.56 16.47
C LYS A 137 12.90 -10.85 15.51
N GLU A 138 13.35 -9.79 14.83
CA GLU A 138 12.57 -9.13 13.79
C GLU A 138 12.36 -10.06 12.60
N LEU A 139 13.40 -10.79 12.19
CA LEU A 139 13.33 -11.76 11.09
C LEU A 139 12.28 -12.84 11.34
N VAL A 140 12.31 -13.53 12.49
CA VAL A 140 11.32 -14.57 12.84
C VAL A 140 9.91 -14.01 12.80
N LYS A 141 9.70 -12.81 13.37
CA LYS A 141 8.39 -12.16 13.36
C LYS A 141 7.89 -11.86 11.95
N LEU A 142 8.77 -11.47 11.02
CA LEU A 142 8.39 -11.24 9.62
C LEU A 142 8.08 -12.55 8.90
N ILE A 143 8.85 -13.62 9.15
CA ILE A 143 8.58 -14.95 8.58
C ILE A 143 7.24 -15.48 9.06
N GLU A 144 6.93 -15.33 10.36
CA GLU A 144 5.64 -15.73 10.91
C GLU A 144 4.46 -14.99 10.26
N GLN A 145 4.64 -13.70 9.95
CA GLN A 145 3.60 -12.88 9.33
C GLN A 145 3.47 -13.09 7.81
N PHE A 146 4.58 -13.41 7.14
CA PHE A 146 4.66 -13.51 5.67
C PHE A 146 5.47 -14.73 5.23
N PRO A 147 5.04 -15.96 5.59
CA PRO A 147 5.83 -17.16 5.35
C PRO A 147 6.00 -17.43 3.84
N GLU A 148 4.97 -17.17 3.03
CA GLU A 148 5.03 -17.32 1.57
C GLU A 148 6.15 -16.47 0.95
N SER A 149 6.34 -15.23 1.42
CA SER A 149 7.39 -14.35 0.91
C SER A 149 8.81 -14.82 1.26
N PHE A 150 8.95 -15.46 2.43
CA PHE A 150 10.21 -16.07 2.84
C PHE A 150 10.48 -17.33 2.01
N PHE A 151 9.55 -18.28 1.94
CA PHE A 151 9.73 -19.56 1.25
C PHE A 151 9.65 -19.52 -0.28
N THR A 152 9.47 -18.35 -0.88
CA THR A 152 9.66 -18.19 -2.33
C THR A 152 11.15 -18.26 -2.65
N VAL A 153 11.72 -19.45 -2.84
CA VAL A 153 13.19 -19.62 -2.98
C VAL A 153 13.74 -19.46 -4.40
N GLN A 154 12.91 -19.08 -5.37
CA GLN A 154 13.33 -18.90 -6.78
C GLN A 154 14.15 -17.62 -7.01
N ASP A 155 15.02 -17.65 -8.03
CA ASP A 155 15.81 -16.52 -8.53
C ASP A 155 16.62 -15.76 -7.47
N GLN A 156 17.28 -16.50 -6.57
CA GLN A 156 18.04 -15.96 -5.43
C GLN A 156 19.04 -14.86 -5.82
N GLU A 157 19.78 -15.06 -6.92
CA GLU A 157 20.78 -14.10 -7.37
C GLU A 157 20.12 -12.78 -7.80
N ASN A 158 19.03 -12.83 -8.57
CA ASN A 158 18.30 -11.64 -8.98
C ASN A 158 17.73 -10.88 -7.76
N ARG A 159 17.29 -11.60 -6.72
CA ARG A 159 16.80 -10.97 -5.48
C ARG A 159 17.92 -10.27 -4.72
N LYS A 160 19.10 -10.90 -4.60
CA LYS A 160 20.30 -10.30 -4.00
C LYS A 160 20.69 -9.02 -4.73
N LEU A 161 20.76 -9.07 -6.05
CA LEU A 161 21.06 -7.91 -6.89
C LEU A 161 20.02 -6.80 -6.71
N ASN A 162 18.72 -7.12 -6.66
CA ASN A 162 17.68 -6.11 -6.41
C ASN A 162 17.77 -5.49 -5.01
N VAL A 163 18.10 -6.26 -3.97
CA VAL A 163 18.32 -5.72 -2.62
C VAL A 163 19.50 -4.74 -2.63
N GLN A 164 20.62 -5.11 -3.22
CA GLN A 164 21.79 -4.24 -3.35
C GLN A 164 21.45 -2.96 -4.12
N PHE A 165 20.75 -3.09 -5.24
CA PHE A 165 20.30 -1.95 -6.03
C PHE A 165 19.43 -0.97 -5.23
N PHE A 166 18.47 -1.46 -4.44
CA PHE A 166 17.67 -0.56 -3.59
C PHE A 166 18.51 0.08 -2.46
N GLN A 167 19.52 -0.59 -1.93
CA GLN A 167 20.46 0.01 -0.99
C GLN A 167 21.27 1.14 -1.65
N GLU A 168 21.79 0.91 -2.86
CA GLU A 168 22.52 1.90 -3.66
C GLU A 168 21.67 3.14 -4.01
N LEU A 169 20.37 2.93 -4.25
CA LEU A 169 19.40 4.03 -4.42
C LEU A 169 19.16 4.86 -3.15
N GLY A 170 19.65 4.41 -1.99
CA GLY A 170 19.54 5.11 -0.71
C GLY A 170 18.35 4.66 0.15
N PHE A 171 17.73 3.52 -0.14
CA PHE A 171 16.69 2.97 0.74
C PHE A 171 17.30 2.38 2.01
N LYS A 172 16.67 2.69 3.15
CA LYS A 172 17.01 2.05 4.42
C LYS A 172 16.54 0.61 4.42
N ASN A 173 17.31 -0.28 5.06
CA ASN A 173 16.98 -1.69 5.23
C ASN A 173 15.55 -1.96 5.76
N VAL A 174 15.02 -1.11 6.65
CA VAL A 174 13.62 -1.19 7.14
C VAL A 174 12.58 -1.02 6.02
N VAL A 175 12.87 -0.21 5.01
CA VAL A 175 11.99 -0.02 3.85
C VAL A 175 12.09 -1.22 2.91
N ILE A 176 13.30 -1.75 2.72
CA ILE A 176 13.56 -2.92 1.87
C ILE A 176 12.95 -4.18 2.48
N SER A 177 13.07 -4.40 3.79
CA SER A 177 12.43 -5.52 4.49
C SER A 177 10.90 -5.47 4.37
N ARG A 178 10.32 -4.27 4.43
CA ARG A 178 8.91 -4.07 4.11
C ARG A 178 8.61 -4.40 2.64
N PHE A 179 9.46 -4.03 1.68
CA PHE A 179 9.23 -4.43 0.29
C PHE A 179 9.25 -5.95 0.09
N LEU A 180 10.19 -6.67 0.73
CA LEU A 180 10.27 -8.13 0.65
C LEU A 180 8.98 -8.81 1.14
N THR A 181 8.27 -8.19 2.08
CA THR A 181 7.03 -8.74 2.66
C THR A 181 5.78 -8.25 1.94
N THR A 182 5.69 -6.97 1.58
CA THR A 182 4.47 -6.39 1.01
C THR A 182 4.44 -6.33 -0.51
N ALA A 183 5.61 -6.41 -1.16
CA ALA A 183 5.75 -6.31 -2.61
C ALA A 183 6.85 -7.26 -3.15
N PRO A 184 6.85 -8.56 -2.80
CA PRO A 184 7.92 -9.49 -3.17
C PRO A 184 8.18 -9.56 -4.69
N ASN A 185 7.13 -9.36 -5.50
CA ASN A 185 7.18 -9.38 -6.97
C ASN A 185 8.21 -8.41 -7.58
N ILE A 186 8.53 -7.29 -6.90
CA ILE A 186 9.55 -6.35 -7.42
C ILE A 186 10.96 -6.97 -7.38
N PHE A 187 11.22 -7.93 -6.49
CA PHE A 187 12.51 -8.63 -6.38
C PHE A 187 12.61 -9.83 -7.32
N HIS A 188 11.48 -10.31 -7.86
CA HIS A 188 11.44 -11.33 -8.91
C HIS A 188 11.55 -10.70 -10.31
N THR A 189 11.37 -9.39 -10.42
CA THR A 189 11.59 -8.67 -11.67
C THR A 189 13.09 -8.62 -11.96
N PRO A 190 13.55 -8.92 -13.18
CA PRO A 190 14.95 -8.74 -13.57
C PRO A 190 15.46 -7.36 -13.19
N ILE A 191 16.62 -7.28 -12.55
CA ILE A 191 17.19 -6.02 -12.04
C ILE A 191 17.28 -4.94 -13.14
N GLU A 192 17.56 -5.31 -14.39
CA GLU A 192 17.63 -4.40 -15.53
C GLU A 192 16.31 -3.67 -15.76
N LYS A 193 15.16 -4.36 -15.58
CA LYS A 193 13.83 -3.74 -15.73
C LYS A 193 13.56 -2.75 -14.60
N ASN A 194 13.94 -3.08 -13.37
CA ASN A 194 13.84 -2.15 -12.26
C ASN A 194 14.72 -0.92 -12.50
N LYS A 195 15.98 -1.10 -12.92
CA LYS A 195 16.89 -0.02 -13.31
C LYS A 195 16.32 0.87 -14.41
N GLN A 196 15.78 0.28 -15.46
CA GLN A 196 15.13 1.01 -16.56
C GLN A 196 13.95 1.85 -16.07
N MET A 197 13.07 1.30 -15.23
CA MET A 197 11.93 2.04 -14.71
C MET A 197 12.38 3.20 -13.80
N ILE A 198 13.39 2.98 -12.96
CA ILE A 198 13.98 4.04 -12.15
C ILE A 198 14.52 5.16 -13.04
N ASN A 199 15.30 4.84 -14.07
CA ASN A 199 15.83 5.84 -14.99
C ASN A 199 14.70 6.63 -15.66
N VAL A 200 13.63 5.97 -16.12
CA VAL A 200 12.46 6.64 -16.70
C VAL A 200 11.81 7.60 -15.72
N LEU A 201 11.64 7.22 -14.44
CA LEU A 201 11.10 8.10 -13.40
C LEU A 201 12.01 9.31 -13.15
N GLN A 202 13.33 9.10 -13.10
CA GLN A 202 14.31 10.15 -12.87
C GLN A 202 14.34 11.14 -14.04
N GLU A 203 14.48 10.64 -15.28
CA GLU A 203 14.47 11.45 -16.50
C GLU A 203 13.16 12.24 -16.63
N SER A 204 12.02 11.60 -16.38
CA SER A 204 10.71 12.26 -16.46
C SER A 204 10.62 13.43 -15.48
N TYR A 205 11.15 13.29 -14.26
CA TYR A 205 11.17 14.37 -13.27
C TYR A 205 12.13 15.50 -13.66
N LEU A 206 13.32 15.17 -14.18
CA LEU A 206 14.33 16.14 -14.60
C LEU A 206 13.90 16.92 -15.85
N ASN A 207 13.26 16.25 -16.83
CA ASN A 207 12.76 16.86 -18.06
C ASN A 207 11.66 17.91 -17.80
N LEU A 208 10.96 17.80 -16.67
CA LEU A 208 10.01 18.82 -16.21
C LEU A 208 10.71 20.03 -15.55
N GLY A 209 12.06 20.08 -15.53
CA GLY A 209 12.85 21.14 -14.91
C GLY A 209 13.10 20.94 -13.41
N GLY A 210 12.92 19.72 -12.90
CA GLY A 210 13.20 19.38 -11.50
C GLY A 210 14.72 19.31 -11.22
N SER A 211 15.14 19.73 -10.02
CA SER A 211 16.53 19.57 -9.58
C SER A 211 16.85 18.12 -9.17
N GLU A 212 18.10 17.68 -9.33
CA GLU A 212 18.56 16.34 -8.93
C GLU A 212 18.30 16.01 -7.45
N VAL A 213 18.51 16.97 -6.54
CA VAL A 213 18.28 16.79 -5.10
C VAL A 213 16.81 16.47 -4.81
N ASN A 214 15.89 17.27 -5.36
CA ASN A 214 14.45 17.05 -5.19
C ASN A 214 13.97 15.77 -5.88
N MET A 215 14.57 15.41 -7.03
CA MET A 215 14.28 14.15 -7.72
C MET A 215 14.59 12.95 -6.82
N LYS A 216 15.77 12.91 -6.19
CA LYS A 216 16.15 11.82 -5.27
C LYS A 216 15.17 11.70 -4.11
N VAL A 217 14.82 12.84 -3.48
CA VAL A 217 13.85 12.87 -2.37
C VAL A 217 12.46 12.40 -2.82
N TRP A 218 12.02 12.82 -4.01
CA TRP A 218 10.74 12.41 -4.58
C TRP A 218 10.70 10.91 -4.88
N LEU A 219 11.73 10.37 -5.54
CA LEU A 219 11.84 8.95 -5.88
C LEU A 219 11.78 8.06 -4.63
N LEU A 220 12.57 8.42 -3.60
CA LEU A 220 12.56 7.71 -2.32
C LEU A 220 11.18 7.73 -1.67
N LYS A 221 10.48 8.88 -1.70
CA LYS A 221 9.12 9.03 -1.13
C LYS A 221 8.07 8.26 -1.93
N LEU A 222 8.17 8.27 -3.25
CA LEU A 222 7.30 7.56 -4.19
C LEU A 222 7.34 6.06 -3.91
N LEU A 223 8.52 5.45 -3.99
CA LEU A 223 8.69 4.01 -3.80
C LEU A 223 8.43 3.59 -2.36
N SER A 224 8.78 4.44 -1.38
CA SER A 224 8.42 4.19 0.03
C SER A 224 6.92 4.16 0.28
N GLN A 225 6.09 4.72 -0.59
CA GLN A 225 4.64 4.64 -0.47
C GLN A 225 4.05 3.60 -1.40
N ASN A 226 4.65 3.45 -2.57
CA ASN A 226 4.20 2.49 -3.55
C ASN A 226 5.35 1.93 -4.40
N PRO A 227 5.89 0.75 -4.07
CA PRO A 227 6.89 0.09 -4.87
C PRO A 227 6.33 -0.53 -6.16
N PHE A 228 5.01 -0.71 -6.29
CA PHE A 228 4.40 -1.37 -7.45
C PHE A 228 4.48 -0.55 -8.74
N ILE A 229 4.84 0.74 -8.66
CA ILE A 229 5.14 1.53 -9.86
C ILE A 229 6.28 0.92 -10.68
N LEU A 230 7.17 0.12 -10.06
CA LEU A 230 8.23 -0.61 -10.75
C LEU A 230 7.71 -1.69 -11.70
N LEU A 231 6.45 -2.13 -11.52
CA LEU A 231 5.81 -3.15 -12.33
C LEU A 231 5.00 -2.56 -13.50
N ASN A 232 4.90 -1.23 -13.59
CA ASN A 232 4.19 -0.56 -14.68
C ASN A 232 5.00 -0.58 -15.99
N SER A 233 4.35 -0.24 -17.10
CA SER A 233 5.07 0.06 -18.34
C SER A 233 5.70 1.45 -18.25
N SER A 234 6.91 1.61 -18.80
CA SER A 234 7.59 2.91 -18.87
C SER A 234 6.82 3.93 -19.72
N ALA A 235 6.11 3.45 -20.74
CA ALA A 235 5.26 4.27 -21.60
C ALA A 235 4.12 4.95 -20.82
N SER A 236 3.47 4.22 -19.91
CA SER A 236 2.32 4.73 -19.15
C SER A 236 2.63 5.97 -18.31
N ILE A 237 3.85 6.08 -17.79
CA ILE A 237 4.27 7.27 -17.03
C ILE A 237 4.42 8.47 -17.97
N LYS A 238 5.10 8.29 -19.10
CA LYS A 238 5.31 9.35 -20.10
C LYS A 238 3.98 9.84 -20.66
N GLU A 239 3.12 8.92 -21.10
CA GLU A 239 1.77 9.22 -21.59
C GLU A 239 0.93 10.01 -20.57
N THR A 240 1.04 9.68 -19.28
CA THR A 240 0.31 10.39 -18.22
C THR A 240 0.83 11.82 -18.05
N LEU A 241 2.15 12.04 -18.12
CA LEU A 241 2.74 13.37 -17.98
C LEU A 241 2.45 14.24 -19.21
N GLU A 242 2.58 13.67 -20.40
CA GLU A 242 2.22 14.32 -21.67
C GLU A 242 0.74 14.71 -21.68
N PHE A 243 -0.15 13.80 -21.25
CA PHE A 243 -1.56 14.11 -21.15
C PHE A 243 -1.84 15.27 -20.17
N LEU A 244 -1.14 15.35 -19.03
CA LEU A 244 -1.29 16.50 -18.12
C LEU A 244 -0.82 17.80 -18.79
N GLN A 245 0.22 17.77 -19.63
CA GLN A 245 0.64 18.95 -20.40
C GLN A 245 -0.44 19.36 -21.42
N GLU A 246 -1.06 18.40 -22.11
CA GLU A 246 -2.19 18.64 -23.02
C GLU A 246 -3.41 19.25 -22.30
N GLN A 247 -3.62 18.91 -21.03
CA GLN A 247 -4.65 19.55 -20.18
C GLN A 247 -4.26 20.97 -19.69
N GLY A 248 -3.13 21.52 -20.16
CA GLY A 248 -2.72 22.89 -19.87
C GLY A 248 -1.99 23.08 -18.54
N PHE A 249 -1.47 22.00 -17.94
CA PHE A 249 -0.56 22.09 -16.80
C PHE A 249 0.85 22.41 -17.27
N THR A 250 1.47 23.42 -16.67
CA THR A 250 2.88 23.75 -16.89
C THR A 250 3.79 22.69 -16.23
N ASN A 251 5.04 22.57 -16.69
CA ASN A 251 5.99 21.64 -16.10
C ASN A 251 6.17 21.84 -14.58
N PHE A 252 6.18 23.11 -14.13
CA PHE A 252 6.24 23.44 -12.70
C PHE A 252 5.00 22.96 -11.93
N GLU A 253 3.80 23.14 -12.49
CA GLU A 253 2.56 22.64 -11.89
C GLU A 253 2.54 21.10 -11.83
N ILE A 254 3.05 20.42 -12.86
CA ILE A 254 3.19 18.96 -12.86
C ILE A 254 4.18 18.51 -11.78
N LEU A 255 5.33 19.16 -11.61
CA LEU A 255 6.26 18.87 -10.51
C LEU A 255 5.59 19.05 -9.13
N GLN A 256 4.77 20.10 -8.96
CA GLN A 256 3.99 20.26 -7.74
C GLN A 256 3.00 19.12 -7.54
N LEU A 257 2.32 18.65 -8.60
CA LEU A 257 1.43 17.50 -8.54
C LEU A 257 2.18 16.22 -8.17
N LEU A 258 3.31 15.93 -8.80
CA LEU A 258 4.13 14.74 -8.50
C LEU A 258 4.55 14.68 -7.03
N SER A 259 4.86 15.82 -6.42
CA SER A 259 5.18 15.89 -4.99
C SER A 259 4.01 15.53 -4.06
N LYS A 260 2.77 15.78 -4.51
CA LYS A 260 1.52 15.54 -3.76
C LYS A 260 0.88 14.19 -4.11
N LEU A 261 1.06 13.72 -5.34
CA LEU A 261 0.52 12.46 -5.87
C LEU A 261 1.24 11.23 -5.32
N LYS A 262 2.37 11.41 -4.62
CA LYS A 262 3.08 10.41 -3.81
C LYS A 262 2.91 8.97 -4.33
N GLY A 263 2.07 8.14 -3.69
CA GLY A 263 1.84 6.75 -4.05
C GLY A 263 0.77 6.47 -5.09
N PHE A 264 0.01 7.47 -5.56
CA PHE A 264 -1.14 7.34 -6.48
C PHE A 264 -0.78 7.52 -7.95
N LEU A 265 0.46 7.91 -8.27
CA LEU A 265 0.90 8.13 -9.65
C LEU A 265 0.61 6.92 -10.56
N PHE A 266 0.79 5.71 -10.07
CA PHE A 266 0.50 4.46 -10.79
C PHE A 266 -0.98 4.20 -11.13
N GLN A 267 -1.92 4.89 -10.45
CA GLN A 267 -3.37 4.78 -10.71
C GLN A 267 -3.83 5.75 -11.80
N LEU A 268 -2.96 6.70 -12.15
CA LEU A 268 -3.26 7.67 -13.18
C LEU A 268 -3.08 7.02 -14.56
N CYS A 269 -4.07 7.22 -15.41
CA CYS A 269 -3.96 7.03 -16.84
C CYS A 269 -4.79 8.13 -17.53
N PRO A 270 -4.48 8.47 -18.79
CA PRO A 270 -5.14 9.58 -19.49
C PRO A 270 -6.68 9.52 -19.43
N ARG A 271 -7.24 8.33 -19.67
CA ARG A 271 -8.70 8.12 -19.64
C ARG A 271 -9.32 8.36 -18.25
N SER A 272 -8.67 7.90 -17.17
CA SER A 272 -9.21 8.09 -15.82
C SER A 272 -9.16 9.55 -15.41
N ILE A 273 -8.06 10.25 -15.71
CA ILE A 273 -7.89 11.68 -15.48
C ILE A 273 -8.94 12.48 -16.27
N GLN A 274 -9.13 12.18 -17.55
CA GLN A 274 -10.11 12.87 -18.38
C GLN A 274 -11.53 12.76 -17.80
N ASN A 275 -11.93 11.55 -17.40
CA ASN A 275 -13.24 11.31 -16.81
C ASN A 275 -13.41 12.07 -15.49
N SER A 276 -12.41 12.02 -14.60
CA SER A 276 -12.49 12.67 -13.29
C SER A 276 -12.47 14.20 -13.39
N MET A 277 -11.67 14.75 -14.31
CA MET A 277 -11.64 16.18 -14.61
C MET A 277 -12.95 16.67 -15.23
N SER A 278 -13.50 15.95 -16.21
CA SER A 278 -14.79 16.30 -16.84
C SER A 278 -15.94 16.29 -15.82
N PHE A 279 -16.01 15.24 -15.00
CA PHE A 279 -16.98 15.15 -13.91
C PHE A 279 -16.83 16.32 -12.93
N SER A 280 -15.60 16.60 -12.48
CA SER A 280 -15.31 17.67 -11.52
C SER A 280 -15.66 19.05 -12.09
N LYS A 281 -15.35 19.31 -13.37
CA LYS A 281 -15.71 20.56 -14.06
C LYS A 281 -17.21 20.82 -13.98
N ASN A 282 -18.00 19.79 -14.28
CA ASN A 282 -19.46 19.84 -14.28
C ASN A 282 -20.01 19.99 -12.85
N ALA A 283 -19.50 19.20 -11.90
CA ALA A 283 -19.93 19.22 -10.52
C ALA A 283 -19.67 20.58 -9.83
N PHE A 284 -18.51 21.20 -10.11
CA PHE A 284 -18.13 22.50 -9.54
C PHE A 284 -18.59 23.70 -10.37
N LYS A 285 -19.16 23.47 -11.57
CA LYS A 285 -19.57 24.49 -12.56
C LYS A 285 -18.47 25.55 -12.73
N CYS A 286 -17.28 25.09 -13.09
CA CYS A 286 -16.08 25.93 -13.12
C CYS A 286 -15.39 25.90 -14.49
N THR A 287 -14.54 26.90 -14.74
CA THR A 287 -13.75 26.99 -15.97
C THR A 287 -12.58 25.98 -15.94
N ASP A 288 -11.93 25.75 -17.08
CA ASP A 288 -10.72 24.90 -17.11
C ASP A 288 -9.60 25.47 -16.24
N HIS A 289 -9.46 26.79 -16.20
CA HIS A 289 -8.52 27.46 -15.32
C HIS A 289 -8.85 27.22 -13.84
N ASP A 290 -10.11 27.39 -13.44
CA ASP A 290 -10.55 27.12 -12.07
C ASP A 290 -10.33 25.66 -11.68
N LEU A 291 -10.65 24.73 -12.57
CA LEU A 291 -10.46 23.29 -12.35
C LEU A 291 -8.98 22.97 -12.14
N LYS A 292 -8.09 23.56 -12.94
CA LYS A 292 -6.65 23.41 -12.76
C LYS A 292 -6.20 23.83 -11.36
N GLN A 293 -6.69 24.98 -10.89
CA GLN A 293 -6.39 25.46 -9.53
C GLN A 293 -6.96 24.53 -8.44
N LEU A 294 -8.14 23.95 -8.65
CA LEU A 294 -8.73 22.96 -7.74
C LEU A 294 -7.87 21.69 -7.68
N VAL A 295 -7.44 21.17 -8.82
CA VAL A 295 -6.56 19.99 -8.92
C VAL A 295 -5.22 20.22 -8.21
N LEU A 296 -4.62 21.40 -8.39
CA LEU A 296 -3.38 21.74 -7.68
C LEU A 296 -3.57 21.78 -6.15
N LYS A 297 -4.74 22.20 -5.67
CA LYS A 297 -5.07 22.21 -4.24
C LYS A 297 -5.45 20.82 -3.71
N CYS A 298 -6.08 19.98 -4.54
CA CYS A 298 -6.56 18.64 -4.21
C CYS A 298 -6.32 17.66 -5.38
N PRO A 299 -5.12 17.04 -5.46
CA PRO A 299 -4.80 16.08 -6.52
C PRO A 299 -5.65 14.80 -6.49
N ALA A 300 -6.43 14.59 -5.43
CA ALA A 300 -7.40 13.51 -5.33
C ALA A 300 -8.47 13.53 -6.44
N LEU A 301 -8.70 14.71 -7.02
CA LEU A 301 -9.54 14.88 -8.21
C LEU A 301 -8.99 14.16 -9.45
N LEU A 302 -7.72 13.76 -9.46
CA LEU A 302 -7.10 13.02 -10.58
C LEU A 302 -7.18 11.51 -10.43
N TYR A 303 -7.03 10.98 -9.21
CA TYR A 303 -6.90 9.53 -8.99
C TYR A 303 -8.16 8.86 -8.43
N TYR A 304 -9.12 9.60 -7.87
CA TYR A 304 -10.42 9.01 -7.53
C TYR A 304 -11.28 8.80 -8.77
N SER A 305 -11.93 7.64 -8.82
CA SER A 305 -12.93 7.36 -9.85
C SER A 305 -14.15 8.27 -9.69
N VAL A 306 -14.88 8.49 -10.78
CA VAL A 306 -16.10 9.32 -10.78
C VAL A 306 -17.10 8.89 -9.70
N PRO A 307 -17.41 7.59 -9.50
CA PRO A 307 -18.31 7.18 -8.41
C PRO A 307 -17.83 7.58 -7.02
N VAL A 308 -16.51 7.52 -6.76
CA VAL A 308 -15.93 7.91 -5.47
C VAL A 308 -16.01 9.43 -5.28
N LEU A 309 -15.72 10.20 -6.33
CA LEU A 309 -15.86 11.66 -6.28
C LEU A 309 -17.31 12.08 -6.05
N GLU A 310 -18.25 11.46 -6.75
CA GLU A 310 -19.67 11.69 -6.58
C GLU A 310 -20.13 11.37 -5.15
N GLU A 311 -19.78 10.19 -4.62
CA GLU A 311 -20.10 9.81 -3.23
C GLU A 311 -19.59 10.84 -2.23
N ARG A 312 -18.35 11.32 -2.40
CA ARG A 312 -17.73 12.31 -1.49
C ARG A 312 -18.39 13.67 -1.58
N ILE A 313 -18.67 14.17 -2.78
CA ILE A 313 -19.39 15.43 -2.98
C ILE A 313 -20.78 15.33 -2.36
N GLN A 314 -21.54 14.27 -2.66
CA GLN A 314 -22.88 14.07 -2.10
C GLN A 314 -22.86 13.92 -0.57
N GLY A 315 -21.85 13.24 -0.02
CA GLY A 315 -21.65 13.15 1.43
C GLY A 315 -21.47 14.51 2.10
N LEU A 316 -20.71 15.42 1.48
CA LEU A 316 -20.52 16.79 1.97
C LEU A 316 -21.81 17.63 1.86
N LEU A 317 -22.50 17.53 0.73
CA LEU A 317 -23.77 18.23 0.50
C LEU A 317 -24.85 17.82 1.50
N LYS A 318 -24.92 16.53 1.86
CA LYS A 318 -25.85 16.01 2.89
C LYS A 318 -25.61 16.60 4.28
N GLU A 319 -24.37 16.91 4.62
CA GLU A 319 -24.02 17.60 5.87
C GLU A 319 -24.25 19.13 5.79
N GLY A 320 -24.78 19.63 4.67
CA GLY A 320 -25.13 21.03 4.43
C GLY A 320 -23.96 21.91 4.01
N ILE A 321 -22.85 21.32 3.56
CA ILE A 321 -21.69 22.05 3.03
C ILE A 321 -21.97 22.41 1.57
N SER A 322 -21.82 23.67 1.20
CA SER A 322 -22.08 24.15 -0.15
C SER A 322 -20.94 23.84 -1.13
N ILE A 323 -21.26 23.79 -2.44
CA ILE A 323 -20.25 23.66 -3.50
C ILE A 323 -19.20 24.78 -3.44
N ALA A 324 -19.60 26.00 -3.11
CA ALA A 324 -18.69 27.13 -2.96
C ALA A 324 -17.63 26.88 -1.87
N GLN A 325 -18.06 26.40 -0.69
CA GLN A 325 -17.14 26.05 0.40
C GLN A 325 -16.18 24.91 0.00
N ILE A 326 -16.66 23.92 -0.76
CA ILE A 326 -15.81 22.83 -1.26
C ILE A 326 -14.76 23.37 -2.24
N ARG A 327 -15.12 24.31 -3.13
CA ARG A 327 -14.16 24.96 -4.05
C ARG A 327 -13.09 25.75 -3.31
N GLU A 328 -13.44 26.40 -2.20
CA GLU A 328 -12.49 27.12 -1.35
C GLU A 328 -11.52 26.15 -0.64
N THR A 329 -12.04 25.02 -0.15
CA THR A 329 -11.27 24.02 0.61
C THR A 329 -11.40 22.60 0.02
N PRO A 330 -10.86 22.34 -1.19
CA PRO A 330 -11.12 21.09 -1.92
C PRO A 330 -10.46 19.87 -1.28
N LYS A 331 -9.47 20.07 -0.38
CA LYS A 331 -8.84 18.99 0.39
C LYS A 331 -9.81 18.20 1.27
N VAL A 332 -10.99 18.76 1.57
CA VAL A 332 -12.04 18.02 2.30
C VAL A 332 -12.51 16.78 1.52
N LEU A 333 -12.33 16.78 0.19
CA LEU A 333 -12.61 15.64 -0.68
C LEU A 333 -11.61 14.49 -0.52
N GLU A 334 -10.53 14.63 0.26
CA GLU A 334 -9.66 13.51 0.63
C GLU A 334 -10.26 12.65 1.74
N LEU A 335 -11.27 13.17 2.46
CA LEU A 335 -11.96 12.48 3.54
C LEU A 335 -13.10 11.61 3.00
N THR A 336 -13.39 10.52 3.68
CA THR A 336 -14.59 9.73 3.39
C THR A 336 -15.83 10.37 4.02
N PRO A 337 -17.04 10.12 3.49
CA PRO A 337 -18.28 10.65 4.05
C PRO A 337 -18.45 10.34 5.55
N GLN A 338 -18.04 9.16 6.00
CA GLN A 338 -18.14 8.77 7.41
C GLN A 338 -17.23 9.62 8.31
N ILE A 339 -16.02 9.95 7.85
CA ILE A 339 -15.10 10.82 8.59
C ILE A 339 -15.67 12.24 8.66
N VAL A 340 -16.18 12.76 7.55
CA VAL A 340 -16.83 14.08 7.49
C VAL A 340 -17.97 14.15 8.50
N GLN A 341 -18.89 13.19 8.44
CA GLN A 341 -20.05 13.12 9.34
C GLN A 341 -19.64 13.08 10.81
N TYR A 342 -18.66 12.25 11.17
CA TYR A 342 -18.14 12.21 12.55
C TYR A 342 -17.59 13.58 12.99
N ARG A 343 -16.75 14.21 12.15
CA ARG A 343 -16.11 15.50 12.47
C ARG A 343 -17.14 16.63 12.57
N VAL A 344 -18.12 16.66 11.68
CA VAL A 344 -19.23 17.63 11.70
C VAL A 344 -20.07 17.47 12.96
N ARG A 345 -20.46 16.25 13.35
CA ARG A 345 -21.22 16.01 14.60
C ARG A 345 -20.48 16.50 15.82
N LYS A 346 -19.17 16.25 15.90
CA LYS A 346 -18.33 16.78 17.00
C LYS A 346 -18.31 18.30 17.01
N LEU A 347 -18.06 18.95 15.86
CA LEU A 347 -18.06 20.41 15.80
C LEU A 347 -19.42 21.02 16.16
N ASN A 348 -20.51 20.40 15.72
CA ASN A 348 -21.87 20.79 16.09
C ASN A 348 -22.12 20.69 17.60
N SER A 349 -21.56 19.70 18.30
CA SER A 349 -21.69 19.60 19.76
C SER A 349 -20.97 20.73 20.50
N LEU A 350 -20.01 21.39 19.85
CA LEU A 350 -19.39 22.63 20.33
C LEU A 350 -20.12 23.87 19.81
N GLY A 351 -21.31 23.76 19.22
CA GLY A 351 -22.07 24.87 18.65
C GLY A 351 -21.44 25.49 17.39
N TYR A 352 -20.49 24.82 16.76
CA TYR A 352 -19.91 25.28 15.49
C TYR A 352 -20.79 24.81 14.33
N ARG A 353 -21.35 25.75 13.56
CA ARG A 353 -22.22 25.44 12.42
C ARG A 353 -21.38 25.32 11.14
N ILE A 354 -21.22 24.12 10.61
CA ILE A 354 -20.39 23.88 9.42
C ILE A 354 -20.92 24.57 8.15
N LYS A 355 -22.25 24.74 8.04
CA LYS A 355 -22.92 25.36 6.89
C LYS A 355 -22.40 26.77 6.59
N ASP A 356 -22.07 27.52 7.64
CA ASP A 356 -21.60 28.91 7.56
C ASP A 356 -20.10 29.00 7.94
N GLY A 357 -19.45 27.85 8.13
CA GLY A 357 -18.12 27.74 8.71
C GLY A 357 -17.01 27.49 7.68
N TYR A 358 -15.77 27.67 8.15
CA TYR A 358 -14.56 27.36 7.42
C TYR A 358 -14.21 25.85 7.49
N LEU A 359 -14.15 25.19 6.34
CA LEU A 359 -13.96 23.73 6.26
C LEU A 359 -12.56 23.26 6.66
N ALA A 360 -11.58 24.13 6.84
CA ALA A 360 -10.22 23.68 7.17
C ALA A 360 -10.14 22.92 8.50
N TYR A 361 -11.08 23.14 9.42
CA TYR A 361 -11.20 22.36 10.66
C TYR A 361 -11.56 20.89 10.41
N LEU A 362 -12.13 20.55 9.26
CA LEU A 362 -12.41 19.18 8.88
C LEU A 362 -11.17 18.46 8.35
N ASN A 363 -10.10 19.15 7.94
CA ASN A 363 -8.95 18.55 7.29
C ASN A 363 -7.93 17.95 8.28
N GLY A 364 -6.95 17.22 7.75
CA GLY A 364 -5.84 16.67 8.51
C GLY A 364 -6.09 15.30 9.13
N THR A 365 -5.08 14.78 9.79
CA THR A 365 -5.12 13.45 10.42
C THR A 365 -6.12 13.41 11.57
N LYS A 366 -6.53 12.21 12.00
CA LYS A 366 -7.39 12.06 13.20
C LYS A 366 -6.76 12.76 14.41
N LYS A 367 -5.44 12.62 14.60
CA LYS A 367 -4.72 13.25 15.72
C LYS A 367 -4.77 14.78 15.65
N GLU A 368 -4.54 15.36 14.47
CA GLU A 368 -4.61 16.81 14.25
C GLU A 368 -6.02 17.34 14.50
N PHE A 369 -7.04 16.65 13.98
CA PHE A 369 -8.43 17.02 14.20
C PHE A 369 -8.78 17.02 15.70
N GLU A 370 -8.47 15.95 16.42
CA GLU A 370 -8.77 15.84 17.86
C GLU A 370 -8.01 16.89 18.70
N ALA A 371 -6.77 17.19 18.34
CA ALA A 371 -5.99 18.24 19.00
C ALA A 371 -6.60 19.64 18.76
N ASN A 372 -7.03 19.94 17.53
CA ASN A 372 -7.70 21.20 17.20
C ASN A 372 -9.06 21.30 17.87
N PHE A 373 -9.83 20.21 17.91
CA PHE A 373 -11.09 20.10 18.61
C PHE A 373 -10.93 20.43 20.12
N GLY A 374 -9.93 19.83 20.78
CA GLY A 374 -9.63 20.12 22.19
C GLY A 374 -9.27 21.59 22.44
N LYS A 375 -8.53 22.23 21.54
CA LYS A 375 -8.25 23.68 21.62
C LYS A 375 -9.51 24.53 21.52
N ILE A 376 -10.44 24.18 20.64
CA ILE A 376 -11.71 24.92 20.47
C ILE A 376 -12.57 24.75 21.73
N GLN A 377 -12.64 23.54 22.28
CA GLN A 377 -13.35 23.26 23.53
C GLN A 377 -12.75 24.06 24.71
N ALA A 378 -11.43 24.07 24.86
CA ALA A 378 -10.74 24.81 25.92
C ALA A 378 -10.93 26.33 25.82
N LYS A 379 -11.04 26.89 24.61
CA LYS A 379 -11.32 28.32 24.41
C LYS A 379 -12.73 28.72 24.86
N LYS A 380 -13.72 27.85 24.73
CA LYS A 380 -15.08 28.10 25.24
C LYS A 380 -15.17 28.03 26.77
N GLY A 381 -14.28 27.30 27.43
CA GLY A 381 -14.22 27.19 28.89
C GLY A 381 -13.45 28.31 29.59
N ARG A 382 -12.82 29.23 28.86
CA ARG A 382 -12.14 30.39 29.47
C ARG A 382 -13.18 31.47 29.79
N PRO A 383 -13.23 31.98 31.04
CA PRO A 383 -14.03 33.15 31.36
C PRO A 383 -13.64 34.32 30.43
N LEU A 384 -14.64 35.06 29.95
CA LEU A 384 -14.43 36.24 29.10
C LEU A 384 -13.66 37.36 29.83
N PHE A 385 -13.65 37.31 31.16
CA PHE A 385 -12.93 38.21 32.04
C PHE A 385 -11.62 37.58 32.50
N ASN A 386 -10.51 38.21 32.13
CA ASN A 386 -9.28 38.13 32.92
C ASN A 386 -9.46 39.12 34.08
N PRO A 387 -9.54 38.70 35.36
CA PRO A 387 -9.54 39.65 36.46
C PRO A 387 -8.19 40.38 36.41
N VAL A 388 -8.24 41.65 36.03
CA VAL A 388 -7.06 42.52 36.01
C VAL A 388 -6.49 42.53 37.42
N ALA A 389 -5.17 42.40 37.53
CA ALA A 389 -4.46 42.49 38.81
C ALA A 389 -4.87 43.78 39.54
N PRO A 390 -5.06 43.77 40.87
CA PRO A 390 -5.41 44.96 41.62
C PRO A 390 -4.31 46.01 41.44
N LEU A 391 -4.71 47.21 40.98
CA LEU A 391 -3.85 48.39 41.03
C LEU A 391 -3.73 48.76 42.52
N ASN A 392 -2.54 48.61 43.09
CA ASN A 392 -2.21 49.26 44.35
C ASN A 392 -2.29 50.77 44.10
N ILE A 393 -3.35 51.39 44.62
CA ILE A 393 -3.41 52.83 44.81
C ILE A 393 -2.85 53.04 46.22
N GLU A 394 -1.61 53.51 46.30
CA GLU A 394 -1.04 54.04 47.53
C GLU A 394 -1.66 55.43 47.78
N GLU A 395 -2.21 55.65 48.98
CA GLU A 395 -2.66 56.97 49.49
C GLU A 395 -1.49 57.83 49.94
#